data_AF-A0A9X2KIZ4-F1
#
_entry.id   AF-A0A9X2KIZ4-F1
#
_cell.length_a   1.000
_cell.length_b   1.000
_cell.length_c   1.000
_cell.angle_alpha   90.00
_cell.angle_beta   90.00
_cell.angle_gamma   90.00
#
_symmetry.space_group_name_H-M   'P 1'
#
loop_
_entity.id
_entity.type
_entity.pdbx_description
1 polymer ?
#
loop_
_entity_poly.entity_id
_entity_poly.type
_entity_poly.pdbx_seq_one_letter_code
_entity_poly.pdbx_strand_id
1 'polypeptide(L)' 'MITGSPVLLQGTDRVVFDRGDAPPVTGTHHELLAGDDDYRRKVLG' A
#
# COMPACT_ATOMS: atom_id res chain seq x y z
N MET A 1 5.42 1.63 11.83
CA MET A 1 6.22 0.58 11.17
C MET A 1 6.35 0.96 9.69
N ILE A 2 7.52 0.82 9.09
CA ILE A 2 7.70 0.98 7.64
C ILE A 2 8.05 -0.41 7.09
N THR A 3 7.28 -0.91 6.13
CA THR A 3 7.49 -2.24 5.55
C THR A 3 6.97 -2.29 4.12
N GLY A 4 7.66 -3.06 3.28
CA GLY A 4 7.18 -3.46 1.95
C GLY A 4 6.73 -4.93 1.90
N SER A 5 6.75 -5.65 3.03
CA SER A 5 6.40 -7.07 3.07
C SER A 5 4.88 -7.26 2.88
N PRO A 6 4.42 -7.97 1.83
CA PRO A 6 3.00 -8.19 1.59
C PRO A 6 2.30 -8.90 2.76
N VAL A 7 2.99 -9.83 3.41
CA VAL A 7 2.47 -10.61 4.55
C VAL A 7 2.17 -9.70 5.74
N LEU A 8 3.04 -8.73 6.02
CA LEU A 8 2.82 -7.78 7.11
C LEU A 8 1.73 -6.77 6.76
N LEU A 9 1.63 -6.36 5.49
CA LEU A 9 0.61 -5.43 5.02
C LEU A 9 -0.81 -6.04 5.11
N GLN A 10 -0.98 -7.33 4.82
CA GLN A 10 -2.26 -8.03 4.97
C GLN A 10 -2.81 -8.03 6.40
N GLY A 11 -1.91 -8.10 7.40
CA GLY A 11 -2.29 -8.06 8.81
C GLY A 11 -2.45 -6.64 9.39
N THR A 12 -2.29 -5.60 8.57
CA THR A 12 -2.32 -4.21 9.03
C THR A 12 -3.68 -3.57 8.76
N ASP A 13 -4.28 -2.97 9.80
CA ASP A 13 -5.59 -2.31 9.69
C ASP A 13 -5.58 -1.12 8.72
N ARG A 14 -4.45 -0.41 8.61
CA ARG A 14 -4.32 0.78 7.79
C ARG A 14 -2.90 0.97 7.26
N VAL A 15 -2.79 1.19 5.96
CA VAL A 15 -1.55 1.43 5.22
C VAL A 15 -1.53 2.89 4.78
N VAL A 16 -0.38 3.54 4.97
CA VAL A 16 -0.05 4.83 4.34
C VAL A 16 0.98 4.53 3.27
N PHE A 17 0.63 4.78 2.02
CA PHE A 17 1.52 4.57 0.88
C PHE A 17 2.08 5.91 0.41
N ASP A 18 3.37 6.10 0.61
CA ASP A 18 4.12 7.25 0.12
C ASP A 18 4.49 7.05 -1.35
N ARG A 19 4.08 7.99 -2.20
CA ARG A 19 4.26 7.95 -3.66
C ARG A 19 5.41 8.85 -4.13
N GLY A 20 6.14 9.50 -3.21
CA GLY A 20 7.26 10.39 -3.52
C GLY A 20 6.82 11.71 -4.16
N ASP A 21 6.41 11.67 -5.43
CA ASP A 21 6.04 12.84 -6.23
C ASP A 21 4.54 13.18 -6.17
N ALA A 22 3.74 12.30 -5.57
CA ALA A 22 2.29 12.48 -5.40
C ALA A 22 1.91 12.45 -3.92
N PRO A 23 0.78 13.07 -3.53
CA PRO A 23 0.27 12.96 -2.17
C PRO A 23 0.12 11.51 -1.73
N PRO A 24 0.46 11.17 -0.48
CA PRO A 24 0.32 9.82 0.02
C PRO A 24 -1.16 9.40 0.03
N VAL A 25 -1.41 8.13 -0.24
CA VAL A 25 -2.75 7.54 -0.12
C VAL A 25 -2.82 6.68 1.12
N THR A 26 -4.02 6.56 1.67
CA THR A 26 -4.27 5.82 2.89
C THR A 26 -5.50 4.95 2.74
N GLY A 27 -5.40 3.70 3.17
CA GLY A 27 -6.49 2.74 3.13
C GLY A 27 -6.04 1.42 3.74
N THR A 28 -6.90 0.41 3.73
CA THR A 28 -6.50 -0.97 4.01
C THR A 28 -5.62 -1.51 2.89
N HIS A 29 -4.87 -2.57 3.16
CA HIS A 29 -4.11 -3.26 2.12
C HIS A 29 -5.01 -3.70 0.94
N HIS A 30 -6.20 -4.26 1.21
CA HIS A 30 -7.12 -4.73 0.18
C HIS A 30 -7.69 -3.58 -0.67
N GLU A 31 -8.09 -2.46 -0.06
CA GLU A 31 -8.60 -1.30 -0.80
C GLU A 31 -7.53 -0.71 -1.72
N LEU A 32 -6.31 -0.56 -1.23
CA LEU A 32 -5.21 -0.04 -2.04
C LEU A 32 -4.80 -1.00 -3.16
N LEU A 33 -4.79 -2.32 -2.89
CA LEU A 33 -4.49 -3.33 -3.91
C LEU A 33 -5.54 -3.33 -5.04
N ALA A 34 -6.81 -3.11 -4.71
CA ALA A 34 -7.90 -3.06 -5.67
C ALA A 34 -7.96 -1.72 -6.43
N GLY A 35 -7.74 -0.60 -5.74
CA GLY A 35 -8.04 0.74 -6.26
C GLY A 35 -6.85 1.60 -6.68
N ASP A 36 -5.61 1.24 -6.33
CA ASP A 36 -4.42 2.03 -6.65
C ASP A 36 -3.40 1.20 -7.44
N ASP A 37 -3.19 1.57 -8.70
CA ASP A 37 -2.30 0.84 -9.63
C ASP A 37 -0.83 0.95 -9.23
N ASP A 38 -0.43 2.07 -8.63
CA ASP A 38 0.96 2.28 -8.18
C ASP A 38 1.25 1.44 -6.94
N TYR A 39 0.30 1.36 -6.01
CA TYR A 39 0.37 0.47 -4.86
C TYR A 39 0.42 -0.99 -5.31
N ARG A 40 -0.45 -1.39 -6.24
CA ARG A 40 -0.50 -2.75 -6.78
C ARG A 40 0.82 -3.13 -7.45
N ARG A 41 1.37 -2.24 -8.29
CA ARG A 41 2.70 -2.43 -8.91
C ARG A 41 3.79 -2.55 -7.85
N LYS A 42 3.80 -1.69 -6.84
CA LYS A 42 4.80 -1.72 -5.79
C LYS A 42 4.80 -3.03 -4.99
N VAL A 43 3.62 -3.60 -4.74
CA VAL A 43 3.45 -4.81 -3.93
C VAL A 43 3.59 -6.10 -4.75
N LEU A 44 3.16 -6.11 -6.02
CA LEU A 44 3.09 -7.32 -6.85
C LEU A 44 4.16 -7.40 -7.97
N GLY A 45 4.78 -6.28 -8.37
CA GLY A 45 5.76 -6.21 -9.47
C GLY A 45 5.53 -5.03 -10.41
#